data_AF-B9TBV3-F1
#
_entry.id   AF-B9TBV3-F1
#
_cell.length_a   1.000
_cell.length_b   1.000
_cell.length_c   1.000
_cell.angle_alpha   90.00
_cell.angle_beta   90.00
_cell.angle_gamma   90.00
#
_symmetry.space_group_name_H-M   'P 1'
#
loop_
_entity.id
_entity.type
_entity.pdbx_description
1 polymer ?
#
loop_
_entity_poly.entity_id
_entity_poly.type
_entity_poly.pdbx_seq_one_letter_code
_entity_poly.pdbx_strand_id
1 'polypeptide(L)'
;RVAVRAGDNRIALPLHIDHPQRWFPNGYGAQPLYRYELEVADGKSTLATASARTGLRSIELRREPDGKGRSFYFAVNGIPVFAKGANTIP
;
A
#
# COMPACT_ATOMS: atom_id res chain seq x y z
N ARG A 1 -16.46 -16.91 -10.74
CA ARG A 1 -15.69 -17.65 -11.77
C ARG A 1 -15.40 -16.68 -12.91
N VAL A 2 -14.20 -16.68 -13.46
CA VAL A 2 -13.79 -15.79 -14.56
C VAL A 2 -13.11 -16.63 -15.63
N ALA A 3 -13.34 -16.33 -16.91
CA ALA A 3 -12.65 -16.99 -18.00
C ALA A 3 -11.25 -16.39 -18.15
N VAL A 4 -10.24 -17.26 -18.26
CA VAL A 4 -8.86 -16.86 -18.56
C VAL A 4 -8.50 -17.28 -19.99
N ARG A 5 -7.60 -16.55 -20.63
CA ARG A 5 -7.12 -16.81 -21.99
C ARG A 5 -5.62 -17.07 -21.99
N ALA A 6 -5.09 -17.64 -23.07
CA ALA A 6 -3.65 -17.75 -23.24
C ALA A 6 -2.99 -16.36 -23.26
N GLY A 7 -1.86 -16.22 -22.55
CA GLY A 7 -1.17 -14.94 -22.34
C GLY A 7 -1.53 -14.27 -21.01
N ASP A 8 -1.30 -12.96 -20.93
CA ASP A 8 -1.49 -12.19 -19.70
C ASP A 8 -2.97 -11.96 -19.38
N ASN A 9 -3.35 -12.19 -18.13
CA ASN A 9 -4.70 -11.96 -17.64
C ASN A 9 -4.64 -11.02 -16.43
N ARG A 10 -5.51 -10.01 -16.39
CA ARG A 10 -5.69 -9.14 -15.22
C ARG A 10 -7.09 -9.31 -14.66
N ILE A 11 -7.18 -9.77 -13.42
CA ILE A 11 -8.43 -9.95 -12.69
C ILE A 11 -8.39 -9.03 -11.48
N ALA A 12 -9.46 -8.25 -11.27
CA ALA A 12 -9.58 -7.36 -10.13
C ALA A 12 -10.64 -7.89 -9.17
N LEU A 13 -10.27 -8.01 -7.90
CA LEU A 13 -11.17 -8.35 -6.80
C LEU A 13 -11.27 -7.11 -5.90
N PRO A 14 -12.34 -6.30 -6.03
CA PRO A 14 -12.51 -5.15 -5.18
C PRO A 14 -12.72 -5.61 -3.73
N LEU A 15 -12.02 -4.97 -2.81
CA LEU A 15 -12.10 -5.23 -1.39
C LEU A 15 -12.30 -3.92 -0.65
N HIS A 16 -13.20 -3.93 0.33
CA HIS A 16 -13.38 -2.86 1.29
C HIS A 16 -13.06 -3.39 2.69
N ILE A 17 -12.36 -2.60 3.49
CA ILE A 17 -12.05 -2.91 4.89
C ILE A 17 -12.59 -1.75 5.70
N ASP A 18 -13.67 -1.99 6.44
CA ASP A 18 -14.23 -1.01 7.36
C ASP A 18 -13.26 -0.77 8.52
N HIS A 19 -13.07 0.50 8.88
CA HIS A 19 -12.22 0.92 10.00
C HIS A 19 -10.82 0.26 9.99
N PRO A 20 -10.01 0.44 8.92
CA PRO A 20 -8.76 -0.29 8.77
C PRO A 20 -7.73 0.11 9.83
N GLN A 21 -6.96 -0.87 10.30
CA GLN A 21 -5.76 -0.60 11.09
C GLN A 21 -4.69 -0.02 10.16
N ARG A 22 -4.51 1.29 10.20
CA ARG A 22 -3.57 1.99 9.30
C ARG A 22 -2.12 1.82 9.76
N TRP A 23 -1.24 1.67 8.78
CA TRP A 23 0.21 1.67 8.99
C TRP A 23 0.73 3.10 9.16
N PHE A 24 1.59 3.33 10.15
CA PHE A 24 2.26 4.61 10.39
C PHE A 24 3.78 4.46 10.43
N PRO A 25 4.55 5.50 10.03
CA PRO A 25 6.00 5.49 10.16
C PRO A 25 6.44 5.49 11.62
N ASN A 26 7.72 5.19 11.86
CA ASN A 26 8.32 5.17 13.20
C ASN A 26 8.03 6.47 13.97
N GLY A 27 7.52 6.34 15.19
CA GLY A 27 7.16 7.47 16.05
C GLY A 27 5.79 8.10 15.82
N TYR A 28 5.01 7.64 14.83
CA TYR A 28 3.67 8.19 14.51
C TYR A 28 2.52 7.21 14.77
N GLY A 29 2.79 6.03 15.32
CA GLY A 29 1.79 5.01 15.63
C GLY A 29 2.32 3.61 15.42
N ALA A 30 1.41 2.64 15.32
CA ALA A 30 1.73 1.24 15.02
C ALA A 30 2.00 1.01 13.52
N GLN A 31 2.63 -0.13 13.21
CA GLN A 31 2.99 -0.54 11.84
C GLN A 31 2.21 -1.81 11.39
N PRO A 32 0.86 -1.86 11.46
CA PRO A 32 0.12 -3.04 11.02
C PRO A 32 0.37 -3.36 9.54
N LEU A 33 0.54 -4.64 9.24
CA LEU A 33 0.68 -5.17 7.88
C LEU A 33 -0.35 -6.28 7.69
N TYR A 34 -1.29 -6.08 6.78
CA TYR A 34 -2.23 -7.11 6.37
C TYR A 34 -1.53 -8.11 5.47
N ARG A 35 -1.87 -9.39 5.63
CA ARG A 35 -1.46 -10.46 4.72
C ARG A 35 -2.62 -10.74 3.78
N TYR A 36 -2.38 -10.53 2.49
CA TYR A 36 -3.29 -10.89 1.41
C TYR A 36 -2.83 -12.23 0.86
N GLU A 37 -3.76 -13.17 0.73
CA GLU A 37 -3.54 -14.47 0.11
C GLU A 37 -4.50 -14.61 -1.06
N LEU A 38 -3.96 -15.02 -2.20
CA LEU A 38 -4.71 -15.25 -3.40
C LEU A 38 -4.53 -16.69 -3.84
N GLU A 39 -5.63 -17.30 -4.26
CA GLU A 39 -5.67 -18.62 -4.85
C GLU A 39 -6.35 -18.55 -6.22
N VAL A 40 -5.75 -19.22 -7.20
CA VAL A 40 -6.38 -19.49 -8.49
C VAL A 40 -6.68 -20.98 -8.53
N ALA A 41 -7.95 -21.34 -8.71
CA ALA A 41 -8.41 -22.73 -8.76
C ALA A 41 -9.35 -22.96 -9.95
N ASP A 42 -9.34 -24.17 -10.52
CA ASP A 42 -10.23 -24.59 -11.61
C ASP A 42 -11.51 -25.30 -11.12
N GLY A 43 -11.69 -25.38 -9.80
CA GLY A 43 -12.79 -26.08 -9.13
C GLY A 43 -12.51 -27.55 -8.81
N LYS A 44 -11.36 -28.09 -9.23
CA LYS A 44 -10.86 -29.42 -8.82
C LYS A 44 -9.59 -29.29 -7.98
N SER A 45 -8.70 -28.38 -8.36
CA SER A 45 -7.45 -28.13 -7.65
C SER A 45 -7.04 -26.66 -7.68
N THR A 46 -6.18 -26.30 -6.74
CA THR A 46 -5.42 -25.06 -6.75
C THR A 46 -4.38 -25.11 -7.86
N LEU A 47 -4.44 -24.15 -8.78
CA LEU A 47 -3.48 -23.99 -9.88
C LEU A 47 -2.30 -23.11 -9.48
N ALA A 48 -2.54 -22.10 -8.65
CA ALA A 48 -1.52 -21.17 -8.20
C ALA A 48 -1.92 -20.48 -6.89
N THR A 49 -0.91 -20.10 -6.10
CA THR A 49 -1.09 -19.26 -4.92
C THR A 49 -0.12 -18.08 -4.97
N ALA A 50 -0.53 -16.98 -4.34
CA ALA A 50 0.33 -15.82 -4.13
C ALA A 50 0.02 -15.20 -2.78
N SER A 51 1.01 -14.56 -2.16
CA SER A 51 0.80 -13.78 -0.94
C SER A 51 1.55 -12.47 -0.98
N ALA A 52 0.99 -11.46 -0.32
CA ALA A 52 1.61 -10.15 -0.18
C ALA A 52 1.33 -9.59 1.22
N ARG A 53 2.28 -8.84 1.76
CA ARG A 53 2.08 -8.05 2.98
C ARG A 53 1.93 -6.59 2.59
N THR A 54 0.94 -5.89 3.13
CA THR A 54 0.72 -4.49 2.81
C THR A 54 0.24 -3.72 4.03
N GLY A 55 0.88 -2.58 4.30
CA GLY A 55 0.39 -1.59 5.25
C GLY A 55 -0.62 -0.68 4.57
N LEU A 56 -1.79 -0.52 5.17
CA LEU A 56 -2.82 0.39 4.67
C LEU A 56 -2.46 1.81 5.09
N ARG A 57 -2.07 2.66 4.15
CA ARG A 57 -1.74 4.07 4.39
C ARG A 57 -1.92 4.91 3.14
N SER A 58 -2.23 6.19 3.31
CA SER A 58 -2.03 7.20 2.27
C SER A 58 -0.68 7.88 2.47
N ILE A 59 0.01 8.18 1.37
CA ILE A 59 1.24 8.98 1.37
C ILE A 59 1.06 10.04 0.30
N GLU A 60 1.29 11.29 0.69
CA GLU A 60 1.14 12.46 -0.16
C GLU A 60 2.43 13.28 -0.12
N LEU A 61 2.93 13.70 -1.28
CA LEU A 61 3.98 14.71 -1.37
C LEU A 61 3.33 16.08 -1.52
N ARG A 62 3.36 16.88 -0.46
CA ARG A 62 2.80 18.23 -0.45
C ARG A 62 3.83 19.25 -0.90
N ARG A 63 3.46 20.00 -1.94
CA ARG A 63 4.26 21.05 -2.56
C ARG A 63 3.38 22.23 -2.92
N GLU A 64 3.01 22.99 -1.91
CA GLU A 64 2.14 24.16 -2.01
C GLU A 64 2.96 25.44 -1.86
N PRO A 65 2.60 26.53 -2.57
CA PRO A 65 3.20 27.84 -2.34
C PRO A 65 3.05 28.25 -0.87
N ASP A 66 4.09 28.87 -0.31
CA ASP A 66 4.08 29.42 1.04
C ASP A 66 4.85 30.75 1.11
N GLY A 67 4.89 31.39 2.28
CA GLY A 67 5.59 32.67 2.46
C GLY A 67 7.10 32.62 2.22
N LYS A 68 7.68 31.45 1.97
CA LYS A 68 9.12 31.22 1.73
C LYS A 68 9.40 30.60 0.35
N GLY A 69 8.38 30.43 -0.49
CA GLY A 69 8.48 29.82 -1.81
C GLY A 69 7.48 28.69 -1.96
N ARG A 70 7.95 27.44 -1.86
CA ARG A 70 7.12 26.26 -2.02
C ARG A 70 7.53 25.19 -1.02
N SER A 71 6.56 24.68 -0.28
CA SER A 71 6.78 23.60 0.67
C SER A 71 7.26 22.31 -0.01
N PHE A 72 7.93 21.45 0.75
CA PHE A 72 8.33 20.12 0.32
C PHE A 72 8.35 19.20 1.53
N TYR A 73 7.28 18.42 1.71
CA TYR A 73 7.20 17.45 2.79
C TYR A 73 6.23 16.31 2.46
N PHE A 74 6.38 15.19 3.17
CA PHE A 74 5.44 14.08 3.08
C PHE A 74 4.35 14.21 4.15
N ALA A 75 3.11 13.94 3.77
CA ALA A 75 2.03 13.67 4.70
C ALA A 75 1.65 12.19 4.64
N VAL A 76 1.62 11.52 5.79
CA VAL A 76 1.23 10.11 5.90
C VAL A 76 -0.07 10.03 6.67
N ASN A 77 -1.10 9.40 6.09
CA ASN A 77 -2.45 9.34 6.67
C ASN A 77 -3.03 10.73 7.02
N GLY A 78 -2.64 11.76 6.26
CA GLY A 78 -3.02 13.16 6.47
C GLY A 78 -2.15 13.95 7.45
N ILE A 79 -1.21 13.29 8.14
CA ILE A 79 -0.32 13.90 9.14
C ILE A 79 1.00 14.32 8.47
N PRO A 80 1.40 15.61 8.51
CA PRO A 80 2.72 16.05 8.05
C PRO A 80 3.84 15.36 8.83
N VAL A 81 4.82 14.78 8.13
CA VAL A 81 5.96 14.08 8.72
C VAL A 81 7.25 14.83 8.38
N PHE A 82 7.94 15.33 9.41
CA PHE A 82 9.31 15.80 9.26
C PHE A 82 10.25 14.60 9.14
N ALA A 83 10.77 14.35 7.93
CA ALA A 83 11.61 13.20 7.64
C ALA A 83 12.97 13.33 8.38
N LYS A 84 13.32 12.29 9.14
CA LYS A 84 14.59 12.17 9.86
C LYS A 84 15.26 10.87 9.43
N GLY A 85 16.45 10.96 8.85
CA GLY A 85 17.14 9.79 8.31
C GLY A 85 18.51 10.13 7.73
N ALA A 86 19.02 9.24 6.90
CA ALA A 86 20.30 9.37 6.23
C ALA A 86 20.17 8.90 4.77
N ASN A 87 21.16 9.25 3.95
CA ASN A 87 21.32 8.65 2.63
C ASN A 87 21.98 7.28 2.77
N THR A 88 21.41 6.25 2.16
CA THR A 88 21.96 4.88 2.17
C THR A 88 22.64 4.59 0.83
N ILE A 89 23.87 4.05 0.85
CA ILE A 89 24.60 3.57 -0.33
C ILE A 89 24.67 2.02 -0.32
N PRO A 90 24.80 1.37 -1.48
CA PRO A 90 25.00 -0.09 -1.58
C PRO A 90 26.31 -0.60 -0.96
#